data_AF-A0AAP2G6U8-F1
#
_entry.id   AF-A0AAP2G6U8-F1
#
_cell.length_a   1.000
_cell.length_b   1.000
_cell.length_c   1.000
_cell.angle_alpha   90.00
_cell.angle_beta   90.00
_cell.angle_gamma   90.00
#
_symmetry.space_group_name_H-M   'P 1'
#
loop_
_entity.id
_entity.type
_entity.pdbx_description
1 polymer ?
#
loop_
_entity_poly.entity_id
_entity_poly.type
_entity_poly.pdbx_seq_one_letter_code
_entity_poly.pdbx_strand_id
1 'polypeptide(L)'
;MTMGPLEVGVVEMQLQEVPRVMTSPGIAVAFQQVEVRPSIGGVVQEILYTPDQLLEVGDPLFRIDDASYVAAEASARADVATA
;
A
#
# COMPACT_ATOMS: atom_id res chain seq x y z
N MET A 1 -68.34 9.64 -49.00
CA MET A 1 -67.09 10.01 -48.33
C MET A 1 -66.43 8.72 -47.85
N THR A 2 -65.49 8.16 -48.60
CA THR A 2 -64.68 7.05 -48.11
C THR A 2 -63.47 7.65 -47.41
N MET A 3 -63.45 7.53 -46.08
CA MET A 3 -62.34 7.99 -45.25
C MET A 3 -61.10 7.16 -45.60
N GLY A 4 -60.03 7.83 -46.04
CA GLY A 4 -58.77 7.19 -46.37
C GLY A 4 -58.13 6.56 -45.13
N PRO A 5 -57.20 5.60 -45.31
CA PRO A 5 -56.58 4.89 -44.20
C PRO A 5 -55.87 5.88 -43.26
N LEU A 6 -56.02 5.67 -41.96
CA LEU A 6 -55.45 6.52 -40.91
C LEU A 6 -53.92 6.40 -40.95
N GLU A 7 -53.22 7.51 -41.16
CA GLU A 7 -51.76 7.52 -41.19
C GLU A 7 -51.19 7.21 -39.79
N VAL A 8 -50.17 6.35 -39.75
CA VAL A 8 -49.47 5.96 -38.53
C VAL A 8 -47.97 6.18 -38.70
N GLY A 9 -47.32 6.63 -37.64
CA GLY A 9 -45.86 6.69 -37.58
C GLY A 9 -45.29 5.30 -37.37
N VAL A 10 -44.32 4.90 -38.20
CA VAL A 10 -43.55 3.65 -38.03
C VAL A 10 -42.08 3.96 -37.80
N VAL A 11 -41.42 3.11 -37.02
CA VAL A 11 -39.98 3.14 -36.81
C VAL A 11 -39.44 1.74 -37.14
N GLU A 12 -38.46 1.69 -38.05
CA GLU A 12 -37.77 0.46 -38.40
C GLU A 12 -36.70 0.15 -37.36
N MET A 13 -36.81 -1.00 -36.71
CA MET A 13 -35.85 -1.45 -35.70
C MET A 13 -34.73 -2.24 -36.37
N GLN A 14 -33.48 -1.94 -36.01
CA GLN A 14 -32.31 -2.69 -36.45
C GLN A 14 -31.64 -3.35 -35.25
N LEU A 15 -31.12 -4.57 -35.46
CA LEU A 15 -30.36 -5.28 -34.43
C LEU A 15 -29.01 -4.57 -34.23
N GLN A 16 -28.76 -4.11 -33.01
CA GLN A 16 -27.48 -3.53 -32.63
C GLN A 16 -26.94 -4.29 -31.41
N GLU A 17 -25.66 -4.62 -31.43
CA GLU A 17 -24.99 -5.13 -30.24
C GLU A 17 -24.83 -3.99 -29.22
N VAL A 18 -25.40 -4.17 -28.03
CA VAL A 18 -25.30 -3.21 -26.92
C VAL A 18 -24.54 -3.87 -25.78
N PRO A 19 -23.39 -3.32 -25.35
CA PRO A 19 -22.65 -3.89 -24.24
C PRO A 19 -23.42 -3.72 -22.92
N ARG A 20 -23.44 -4.77 -22.10
CA ARG A 20 -24.02 -4.73 -20.75
C ARG A 20 -22.92 -4.40 -19.75
N VAL A 21 -22.90 -3.15 -19.27
CA VAL A 21 -21.98 -2.72 -18.23
C VAL A 21 -22.60 -3.01 -16.86
N MET A 22 -21.88 -3.75 -16.01
CA MET A 22 -22.21 -3.89 -14.60
C MET A 22 -21.08 -3.28 -13.77
N THR A 23 -21.42 -2.29 -12.96
CA THR A 23 -20.49 -1.70 -12.00
C THR A 23 -20.70 -2.35 -10.64
N SER A 24 -19.61 -2.77 -10.01
CA SER A 24 -19.63 -3.28 -8.63
C SER A 24 -18.83 -2.32 -7.75
N PRO A 25 -19.39 -1.85 -6.63
CA PRO A 25 -18.62 -1.06 -5.68
C PRO A 25 -17.57 -1.96 -5.00
N GLY A 26 -16.37 -1.43 -4.82
CA GLY A 26 -15.28 -2.08 -4.10
C GLY A 26 -14.48 -1.05 -3.33
N ILE A 27 -13.82 -1.50 -2.25
CA ILE A 27 -12.89 -0.67 -1.47
C ILE A 27 -11.47 -1.12 -1.81
N ALA A 28 -10.60 -0.18 -2.14
CA ALA A 28 -9.18 -0.46 -2.34
C ALA A 28 -8.49 -0.66 -0.99
N VAL A 29 -7.66 -1.70 -0.88
CA VAL A 29 -6.83 -1.98 0.30
C VAL A 29 -5.37 -2.07 -0.12
N ALA A 30 -4.45 -1.84 0.82
CA ALA A 30 -3.03 -1.98 0.57
C ALA A 30 -2.71 -3.43 0.18
N PHE A 31 -1.89 -3.61 -0.87
CA PHE A 31 -1.42 -4.95 -1.27
C PHE A 31 -0.54 -5.60 -0.20
N GLN A 32 0.30 -4.79 0.47
CA GLN A 32 1.15 -5.22 1.56
C GLN A 32 1.15 -4.16 2.65
N GLN A 33 1.01 -4.59 3.90
CA GLN A 33 1.07 -3.75 5.09
C GLN A 33 2.06 -4.37 6.06
N VAL A 34 2.99 -3.56 6.57
CA VAL A 34 4.01 -4.00 7.52
C VAL A 34 3.93 -3.11 8.76
N GLU A 35 3.89 -3.75 9.93
CA GLU A 35 4.03 -3.06 11.20
C GLU A 35 5.51 -3.09 11.62
N VAL A 36 6.11 -1.92 11.81
CA VAL A 36 7.50 -1.82 12.27
C VAL A 36 7.48 -1.80 13.79
N ARG A 37 8.01 -2.86 14.41
CA ARG A 37 8.17 -2.96 15.86
C ARG A 37 9.65 -3.00 16.25
N PRO A 38 10.06 -2.27 17.28
CA PRO A 38 11.44 -2.33 17.77
C PRO A 38 11.74 -3.74 18.28
N SER A 39 12.84 -4.33 17.81
CA SER A 39 13.30 -5.65 18.26
C SER A 39 14.16 -5.58 19.52
N ILE A 40 14.72 -4.39 19.82
CA ILE A 40 15.56 -4.12 20.98
C ILE A 40 15.03 -2.92 21.75
N GLY A 41 15.31 -2.87 23.05
CA GLY A 41 15.02 -1.69 23.87
C GLY A 41 16.04 -0.59 23.67
N GLY A 42 15.68 0.65 23.98
CA GLY A 42 16.58 1.79 23.90
C GLY A 42 15.85 3.11 23.69
N VAL A 43 16.62 4.19 23.60
CA VAL A 43 16.10 5.54 23.31
C VAL A 43 16.27 5.82 21.82
N VAL A 44 15.21 6.25 21.15
CA VAL A 44 15.27 6.69 19.73
C VAL A 44 16.02 8.03 19.69
N GLN A 45 17.16 8.06 19.03
CA GLN A 45 17.95 9.27 18.80
C GLN A 45 17.41 10.07 17.61
N GLU A 46 17.03 9.39 16.53
CA GLU A 46 16.64 10.03 15.27
C GLU A 46 15.63 9.18 14.49
N ILE A 47 14.70 9.85 13.81
CA ILE A 47 13.82 9.27 12.80
C ILE A 47 14.43 9.57 11.44
N LEU A 48 14.76 8.54 10.67
CA LEU A 48 15.58 8.64 9.46
C LEU A 48 14.77 8.62 8.16
N TYR A 49 13.44 8.45 8.24
CA TYR A 49 12.56 8.43 7.08
C TYR A 49 11.69 9.68 7.01
N THR A 50 11.26 10.02 5.79
CA THR A 50 10.30 11.08 5.55
C THR A 50 8.90 10.47 5.37
N PRO A 51 7.86 10.96 6.08
CA PRO A 51 6.49 10.53 5.84
C PRO A 51 6.09 10.68 4.37
N ASP A 52 5.25 9.77 3.88
CA ASP A 52 4.71 9.76 2.52
C ASP A 52 5.75 9.58 1.39
N GLN A 53 7.02 9.29 1.71
CA GLN A 53 7.99 8.82 0.73
C GLN A 53 7.97 7.30 0.56
N LEU A 54 8.32 6.87 -0.66
CA LEU A 54 8.62 5.48 -0.95
C LEU A 54 9.92 5.09 -0.24
N LEU A 55 9.91 3.95 0.44
CA LEU A 55 11.07 3.37 1.10
C LEU A 55 11.38 2.02 0.47
N GLU A 56 12.66 1.69 0.38
CA GLU A 56 13.16 0.41 -0.11
C GLU A 56 13.48 -0.54 1.05
N VAL A 57 13.58 -1.83 0.72
CA VAL A 57 13.95 -2.85 1.72
C VAL A 57 15.40 -2.61 2.13
N GLY A 58 15.61 -2.38 3.42
CA GLY A 58 16.92 -2.11 4.01
C GLY A 58 17.12 -0.65 4.40
N ASP A 59 16.21 0.26 4.03
CA ASP A 59 16.32 1.65 4.44
C ASP A 59 16.22 1.78 5.98
N PRO A 60 17.15 2.53 6.60
CA PRO A 60 17.12 2.73 8.04
C PRO A 60 15.95 3.64 8.40
N LEU A 61 15.07 3.15 9.28
CA LEU A 61 13.89 3.90 9.71
C LEU A 61 14.16 4.72 10.98
N PHE A 62 14.89 4.14 11.93
CA PHE A 62 15.15 4.74 13.24
C PHE A 62 16.60 4.49 13.64
N ARG A 63 17.20 5.47 14.32
CA ARG A 63 18.47 5.29 15.03
C ARG A 63 18.20 5.21 16.53
N ILE A 64 18.69 4.15 17.16
CA ILE A 64 18.61 3.93 18.62
C ILE A 64 19.97 4.28 19.22
N ASP A 65 19.97 4.75 20.47
CA ASP A 65 21.19 4.92 21.24
C ASP A 65 21.92 3.59 21.44
N ASP A 66 23.13 3.52 20.89
CA ASP A 66 23.95 2.31 20.85
C ASP A 66 25.04 2.28 21.92
N ALA A 67 25.19 3.31 22.76
CA ALA A 67 26.33 3.44 23.65
C ALA A 67 26.49 2.24 24.60
N SER A 68 25.38 1.76 25.14
CA SER A 68 25.36 0.57 26.00
C SER A 68 25.62 -0.73 25.22
N TYR A 69 25.15 -0.81 23.97
CA TYR A 69 25.36 -1.97 23.11
C TYR A 69 26.81 -2.07 22.61
N VAL A 70 27.41 -0.96 22.21
CA VAL A 70 28.82 -0.87 21.80
C VAL A 70 29.75 -1.19 22.96
N ALA A 71 29.45 -0.70 24.17
CA ALA A 71 30.24 -1.03 25.36
C ALA A 71 30.18 -2.55 25.68
N ALA A 72 29.00 -3.16 25.61
CA ALA A 72 28.82 -4.59 25.83
C ALA A 72 29.54 -5.43 24.77
N GLU A 73 29.48 -5.03 23.50
CA GLU A 73 30.20 -5.68 22.42
C GLU A 73 31.72 -5.62 22.63
N ALA A 74 32.24 -4.45 23.00
CA ALA A 74 33.67 -4.28 23.28
C ALA A 74 34.14 -5.18 24.44
N SER A 75 33.35 -5.29 25.51
CA SER A 75 33.63 -6.20 26.62
C SER A 75 33.67 -7.65 26.14
N ALA A 76 32.64 -8.10 25.42
CA ALA A 76 32.56 -9.47 24.92
C ALA A 76 33.70 -9.81 23.96
N ARG A 77 34.12 -8.86 23.11
CA ARG A 77 35.29 -9.04 22.23
C ARG A 77 36.59 -9.18 23.02
N ALA A 78 36.78 -8.40 24.09
CA ALA A 78 37.95 -8.51 24.96
C ALA A 78 37.97 -9.85 25.71
N ASP A 79 36.81 -10.31 26.19
CA ASP A 79 36.68 -11.60 26.86
C ASP A 79 37.04 -12.77 25.93
N VAL A 80 36.55 -12.74 24.68
CA VAL A 80 36.90 -13.75 23.66
C VAL A 80 38.38 -13.68 23.28
N ALA A 81 38.99 -12.50 23.23
CA ALA A 81 40.41 -12.34 22.88
C ALA A 81 41.37 -12.78 24.00
N THR A 82 40.89 -12.83 25.24
CA THR A 82 41.67 -13.24 26.41
C THR A 82 41.51 -14.74 26.73
N ALA A 83 40.54 -15.41 26.11
CA ALA A 83 40.31 -16.86 26.20
C ALA A 83 41.23 -17.67 25.26
#